data_AF-A0A2M7MZZ9-F1
#
_entry.id   AF-A0A2M7MZZ9-F1
#
_cell.length_a   1.000
_cell.length_b   1.000
_cell.length_c   1.000
_cell.angle_alpha   90.00
_cell.angle_beta   90.00
_cell.angle_gamma   90.00
#
_symmetry.space_group_name_H-M   'P 1'
#
loop_
_entity.id
_entity.type
_entity.pdbx_description
1 polymer ?
#
loop_
_entity_poly.entity_id
_entity_poly.type
_entity_poly.pdbx_seq_one_letter_code
_entity_poly.pdbx_strand_id
1 'polypeptide(L)'
;MFFNFNLFATLALFVVVYSSCKGPKGDPGPDGTDGTNGANGADGLNGVNGIDANSFCRNCHTTANWTAVSNQLASSKHGYTANLADEGNRRDCAPCHSMQGYLETIATGLDTPAVNNGSSSTYYGNYSLTCDACHKFHGTLNESDFPNYALNTVLPFVSKFNTSIILDKGGSNICMRCHQNALTLLLK
;
A
#
# COMPACT_ATOMS: atom_id res chain seq x y z
N MET A 1 55.25 -75.57 -3.19
CA MET A 1 54.54 -76.32 -2.14
C MET A 1 53.27 -76.87 -2.77
N PHE A 2 53.14 -78.19 -2.74
CA PHE A 2 52.20 -78.97 -3.54
C PHE A 2 50.75 -78.74 -3.11
N PHE A 3 49.87 -78.38 -4.05
CA PHE A 3 48.43 -78.35 -3.80
C PHE A 3 47.90 -79.79 -3.74
N ASN A 4 47.26 -80.11 -2.62
CA ASN A 4 46.82 -81.44 -2.22
C ASN A 4 45.59 -81.90 -3.02
N PHE A 5 45.68 -83.06 -3.67
CA PHE A 5 44.64 -83.63 -4.55
C PHE A 5 43.33 -84.01 -3.81
N ASN A 6 43.37 -84.12 -2.47
CA ASN A 6 42.19 -84.34 -1.61
C ASN A 6 41.17 -83.19 -1.63
N LEU A 7 41.60 -82.01 -2.10
CA LEU A 7 40.77 -80.82 -2.19
C LEU A 7 39.79 -80.86 -3.39
N PHE A 8 40.09 -81.65 -4.43
CA PHE A 8 39.26 -81.70 -5.65
C PHE A 8 38.15 -82.77 -5.60
N ALA A 9 38.33 -83.86 -4.85
CA ALA A 9 37.38 -84.97 -4.81
C ALA A 9 36.22 -84.78 -3.80
N THR A 10 36.46 -84.06 -2.69
CA THR A 10 35.40 -83.76 -1.69
C THR A 10 34.59 -82.53 -2.06
N LEU A 11 35.18 -81.59 -2.82
CA LEU A 11 34.47 -80.44 -3.38
C LEU A 11 33.41 -80.87 -4.40
N ALA A 12 33.66 -81.96 -5.15
CA ALA A 12 32.70 -82.53 -6.10
C ALA A 12 31.44 -83.11 -5.43
N LEU A 13 31.51 -83.55 -4.16
CA LEU A 13 30.38 -84.11 -3.43
C LEU A 13 29.53 -83.03 -2.72
N PHE A 14 30.12 -81.87 -2.39
CA PHE A 14 29.41 -80.74 -1.77
C PHE A 14 28.62 -79.88 -2.76
N VAL A 15 29.03 -79.85 -4.04
CA VAL A 15 28.35 -79.06 -5.10
C VAL A 15 27.02 -79.69 -5.53
N VAL A 16 26.88 -81.02 -5.41
CA VAL A 16 25.66 -81.74 -5.82
C VAL A 16 24.49 -81.50 -4.86
N VAL A 17 24.75 -81.25 -3.57
CA VAL A 17 23.68 -81.12 -2.55
C VAL A 17 23.12 -79.69 -2.42
N TYR A 18 23.87 -78.64 -2.81
CA TYR A 18 23.38 -77.26 -2.71
C TYR A 18 22.71 -76.69 -3.96
N SER A 19 22.73 -77.42 -5.09
CA SER A 19 22.15 -76.92 -6.36
C SER A 19 20.64 -77.12 -6.52
N SER A 20 19.94 -77.69 -5.53
CA SER A 20 18.49 -78.00 -5.63
C SER A 20 17.56 -77.12 -4.78
N CYS A 21 18.05 -76.06 -4.14
CA CYS A 21 17.20 -75.16 -3.33
C CYS A 21 17.11 -73.75 -3.91
N LYS A 22 16.71 -73.61 -5.18
CA LYS A 22 16.16 -72.33 -5.67
C LYS A 22 14.65 -72.48 -5.79
N GLY A 23 13.96 -72.11 -4.71
CA GLY A 23 12.49 -72.06 -4.68
C GLY A 23 11.96 -71.16 -5.80
N PRO A 24 10.69 -71.34 -6.21
CA PRO A 24 10.10 -70.53 -7.26
C PRO A 24 10.25 -69.04 -6.93
N LYS A 25 10.55 -68.24 -7.97
CA LYS A 25 10.59 -66.78 -7.86
C LYS A 25 9.23 -66.34 -7.30
N GLY A 26 9.23 -65.60 -6.18
CA GLY A 26 8.00 -65.06 -5.61
C GLY A 26 7.25 -64.21 -6.64
N ASP A 27 5.92 -64.27 -6.59
CA ASP A 27 5.07 -63.49 -7.49
C ASP A 27 5.38 -62.00 -7.36
N PRO A 28 5.24 -61.22 -8.45
CA PRO A 28 5.32 -59.76 -8.38
C PRO A 28 4.37 -59.23 -7.30
N GLY A 29 4.83 -58.26 -6.51
CA GLY A 29 3.96 -57.57 -5.56
C GLY A 29 2.79 -56.88 -6.26
N PRO A 30 1.66 -56.67 -5.58
CA PRO A 30 0.51 -55.98 -6.16
C PRO A 30 0.89 -54.55 -6.58
N ASP A 31 0.25 -54.06 -7.64
CA ASP A 31 0.40 -52.69 -8.09
C ASP A 31 -0.01 -51.70 -6.99
N GLY A 32 0.68 -50.55 -6.95
CA GLY A 32 0.34 -49.47 -6.03
C GLY A 32 -1.05 -48.91 -6.32
N THR A 33 -1.77 -48.50 -5.27
CA THR A 33 -3.10 -47.89 -5.41
C THR A 33 -3.00 -46.52 -6.07
N ASP A 34 -3.93 -46.19 -6.96
CA ASP A 34 -4.06 -44.86 -7.55
C ASP A 34 -4.20 -43.77 -6.47
N GLY A 35 -3.57 -42.62 -6.71
CA GLY A 35 -3.69 -41.47 -5.83
C GLY A 35 -5.11 -40.89 -5.82
N THR A 36 -5.58 -40.43 -4.66
CA THR A 36 -6.89 -39.77 -4.56
C THR A 36 -6.87 -38.39 -5.21
N ASN A 37 -7.96 -38.01 -5.87
CA ASN A 37 -8.15 -36.66 -6.39
C ASN A 37 -7.99 -35.61 -5.27
N GLY A 38 -7.33 -34.49 -5.60
CA GLY A 38 -7.21 -33.35 -4.68
C GLY A 38 -8.57 -32.74 -4.33
N ALA A 39 -8.70 -32.19 -3.12
CA ALA A 39 -9.91 -31.49 -2.71
C ALA A 39 -10.12 -30.24 -3.56
N ASN A 40 -11.39 -29.93 -3.86
CA ASN A 40 -11.75 -28.67 -4.52
C ASN A 40 -11.32 -27.49 -3.64
N GLY A 41 -10.87 -26.40 -4.28
CA GLY A 41 -10.58 -25.15 -3.58
C GLY A 41 -11.83 -24.58 -2.92
N ALA A 42 -11.67 -23.88 -1.79
CA ALA A 42 -12.78 -23.19 -1.15
C ALA A 42 -13.30 -22.06 -2.04
N ASP A 43 -14.62 -21.85 -2.03
CA ASP A 43 -15.24 -20.71 -2.69
C ASP A 43 -14.68 -19.40 -2.13
N GLY A 44 -14.49 -18.40 -3.00
CA GLY A 44 -14.09 -17.06 -2.58
C GLY A 44 -15.14 -16.43 -1.66
N LEU A 45 -14.70 -15.61 -0.70
CA LEU A 45 -15.62 -14.84 0.13
C LEU A 45 -16.43 -13.88 -0.74
N ASN A 46 -17.76 -13.85 -0.53
CA ASN A 46 -18.61 -12.82 -1.11
C ASN A 46 -18.11 -11.43 -0.68
N GLY A 47 -18.09 -10.47 -1.61
CA GLY A 47 -17.80 -9.07 -1.30
C GLY A 47 -18.81 -8.51 -0.31
N VAL A 48 -18.38 -7.59 0.55
CA VAL A 48 -19.28 -6.89 1.47
C VAL A 48 -20.20 -5.97 0.65
N ASN A 49 -21.51 -6.07 0.85
CA ASN A 49 -22.46 -5.13 0.24
C ASN A 49 -22.08 -3.68 0.64
N GLY A 50 -22.06 -2.76 -0.32
CA GLY A 50 -21.83 -1.35 -0.04
C GLY A 50 -22.86 -0.82 0.96
N ILE A 51 -22.41 0.04 1.88
CA ILE A 51 -23.33 0.76 2.78
C ILE A 51 -24.13 1.72 1.91
N ASP A 52 -25.46 1.63 1.96
CA ASP A 52 -26.35 2.60 1.32
C ASP A 52 -25.98 4.00 1.84
N ALA A 53 -25.55 4.89 0.94
CA ALA A 53 -25.27 6.27 1.33
C ALA A 53 -26.54 6.85 1.94
N ASN A 54 -26.52 7.12 3.25
CA ASN A 54 -27.68 7.65 3.98
C ASN A 54 -28.16 8.97 3.32
N SER A 55 -29.40 9.38 3.63
CA SER A 55 -29.94 10.65 3.15
C SER A 55 -29.05 11.84 3.53
N PHE A 56 -28.31 11.72 4.64
CA PHE A 56 -27.36 12.72 5.11
C PHE A 56 -26.16 12.93 4.18
N CYS A 57 -25.53 11.86 3.67
CA CYS A 57 -24.46 11.93 2.66
C CYS A 57 -24.95 12.63 1.39
N ARG A 58 -26.18 12.34 0.96
CA ARG A 58 -26.80 12.98 -0.20
C ARG A 58 -27.13 14.45 0.03
N ASN A 59 -27.24 14.94 1.28
CA ASN A 59 -27.43 16.37 1.54
C ASN A 59 -26.18 17.18 1.19
N CYS A 60 -24.99 16.60 1.35
CA CYS A 60 -23.72 17.25 1.07
C CYS A 60 -23.17 16.89 -0.31
N HIS A 61 -23.28 15.63 -0.74
CA HIS A 61 -22.80 15.12 -2.03
C HIS A 61 -23.89 15.13 -3.12
N THR A 62 -24.62 16.23 -3.26
CA THR A 62 -25.45 16.44 -4.45
C THR A 62 -24.60 16.93 -5.62
N THR A 63 -25.05 16.68 -6.86
CA THR A 63 -24.44 17.30 -8.04
C THR A 63 -24.40 18.82 -7.91
N ALA A 64 -25.46 19.44 -7.37
CA ALA A 64 -25.52 20.88 -7.18
C ALA A 64 -24.45 21.41 -6.20
N ASN A 65 -24.26 20.74 -5.06
CA ASN A 65 -23.24 21.13 -4.07
C ASN A 65 -21.84 20.89 -4.61
N TRP A 66 -21.60 19.75 -5.26
CA TRP A 66 -20.33 19.46 -5.92
C TRP A 66 -19.99 20.53 -6.96
N THR A 67 -20.93 20.87 -7.84
CA THR A 67 -20.75 21.94 -8.82
C THR A 67 -20.48 23.28 -8.15
N ALA A 68 -21.22 23.64 -7.10
CA ALA A 68 -21.03 24.90 -6.38
C ALA A 68 -19.62 25.00 -5.76
N VAL A 69 -19.17 23.95 -5.05
CA VAL A 69 -17.86 23.91 -4.39
C VAL A 69 -16.73 23.86 -5.41
N SER A 70 -16.86 23.10 -6.50
CA SER A 70 -15.86 23.08 -7.58
C SER A 70 -15.73 24.45 -8.25
N ASN A 71 -16.85 25.15 -8.47
CA ASN A 71 -16.83 26.51 -9.01
C ASN A 71 -16.17 27.50 -8.04
N GLN A 72 -16.44 27.37 -6.74
CA GLN A 72 -15.77 28.18 -5.71
C GLN A 72 -14.26 27.95 -5.73
N LEU A 73 -13.80 26.70 -5.75
CA LEU A 73 -12.37 26.38 -5.84
C LEU A 73 -11.74 26.95 -7.12
N ALA A 74 -12.37 26.74 -8.28
CA ALA A 74 -11.89 27.26 -9.56
C ALA A 74 -11.81 28.80 -9.58
N SER A 75 -12.71 29.48 -8.88
CA SER A 75 -12.70 30.95 -8.73
C SER A 75 -11.70 31.47 -7.70
N SER A 76 -11.16 30.60 -6.85
CA SER A 76 -10.24 30.97 -5.76
C SER A 76 -8.79 31.07 -6.25
N LYS A 77 -7.91 31.65 -5.40
CA LYS A 77 -6.46 31.63 -5.65
C LYS A 77 -5.85 30.24 -5.53
N HIS A 78 -6.49 29.30 -4.84
CA HIS A 78 -6.03 27.91 -4.73
C HIS A 78 -6.26 27.13 -6.03
N GLY A 79 -7.39 27.35 -6.71
CA GLY A 79 -7.69 26.73 -8.00
C GLY A 79 -7.03 27.42 -9.20
N TYR A 80 -6.34 28.56 -8.99
CA TYR A 80 -5.73 29.35 -10.05
C TYR A 80 -4.36 28.80 -10.46
N THR A 81 -4.17 28.46 -11.74
CA THR A 81 -2.94 27.81 -12.23
C THR A 81 -1.92 28.77 -12.86
N ALA A 82 -2.33 29.96 -13.29
CA ALA A 82 -1.55 30.74 -14.25
C ALA A 82 -0.26 31.38 -13.71
N ASN A 83 0.04 31.28 -12.40
CA ASN A 83 1.26 31.82 -11.79
C ASN A 83 1.96 30.83 -10.84
N LEU A 84 1.56 29.54 -10.86
CA LEU A 84 2.10 28.53 -9.94
C LEU A 84 3.12 27.60 -10.60
N ALA A 85 3.39 27.74 -11.90
CA ALA A 85 4.33 26.86 -12.59
C ALA A 85 5.77 27.00 -12.03
N ASP A 86 6.24 28.23 -11.82
CA ASP A 86 7.59 28.45 -11.28
C ASP A 86 7.68 28.01 -9.83
N GLU A 87 6.74 28.45 -8.99
CA GLU A 87 6.72 28.16 -7.56
C GLU A 87 6.44 26.69 -7.25
N GLY A 88 5.48 26.09 -7.95
CA GLY A 88 5.13 24.69 -7.80
C GLY A 88 6.26 23.74 -8.20
N ASN A 89 7.21 24.21 -9.01
CA ASN A 89 8.38 23.42 -9.42
C ASN A 89 9.54 23.46 -8.43
N ARG A 90 9.65 24.52 -7.62
CA ARG A 90 10.76 24.68 -6.67
C ARG A 90 10.53 23.83 -5.42
N ARG A 91 11.51 23.01 -5.05
CA ARG A 91 11.42 22.08 -3.90
C ARG A 91 11.00 22.75 -2.59
N ASP A 92 11.40 23.99 -2.36
CA ASP A 92 11.11 24.78 -1.16
C ASP A 92 9.72 25.44 -1.19
N CYS A 93 9.15 25.69 -2.38
CA CYS A 93 7.86 26.37 -2.56
C CYS A 93 6.70 25.40 -2.87
N ALA A 94 7.03 24.26 -3.48
CA ALA A 94 6.12 23.17 -3.80
C ALA A 94 5.28 22.63 -2.61
N PRO A 95 5.75 22.64 -1.34
CA PRO A 95 4.91 22.27 -0.20
C PRO A 95 3.64 23.09 -0.06
N CYS A 96 3.56 24.27 -0.66
CA CYS A 96 2.39 25.16 -0.53
C CYS A 96 1.82 25.59 -1.89
N HIS A 97 2.66 25.61 -2.92
CA HIS A 97 2.33 26.11 -4.26
C HIS A 97 2.23 25.00 -5.30
N SER A 98 2.13 23.74 -4.86
CA SER A 98 1.85 22.61 -5.72
C SER A 98 1.09 21.53 -4.95
N MET A 99 0.07 20.97 -5.61
CA MET A 99 -0.72 19.88 -5.04
C MET A 99 0.11 18.64 -4.73
N GLN A 100 1.00 18.23 -5.62
CA GLN A 100 1.81 17.02 -5.43
C GLN A 100 2.92 17.25 -4.43
N GLY A 101 3.57 18.42 -4.48
CA GLY A 101 4.54 18.81 -3.46
C GLY A 101 3.91 18.80 -2.06
N TYR A 102 2.69 19.33 -1.92
CA TYR A 102 1.92 19.27 -0.68
C TYR A 102 1.63 17.82 -0.25
N LEU A 103 1.10 16.97 -1.12
CA LEU A 103 0.80 15.57 -0.77
C LEU A 103 2.04 14.78 -0.39
N GLU A 104 3.16 14.99 -1.08
CA GLU A 104 4.41 14.31 -0.75
C GLU A 104 4.90 14.69 0.64
N THR A 105 4.78 15.97 1.02
CA THR A 105 5.16 16.42 2.38
C THR A 105 4.24 15.86 3.46
N ILE A 106 2.97 15.61 3.14
CA ILE A 106 2.06 14.90 4.05
C ILE A 106 2.46 13.43 4.17
N ALA A 107 2.70 12.76 3.04
CA ALA A 107 3.00 11.33 2.99
C ALA A 107 4.33 10.99 3.67
N THR A 108 5.34 11.83 3.48
CA THR A 108 6.70 11.62 4.00
C THR A 108 6.91 12.24 5.39
N GLY A 109 6.08 13.21 5.79
CA GLY A 109 6.29 14.01 6.99
C GLY A 109 7.45 15.01 6.89
N LEU A 110 8.04 15.18 5.70
CA LEU A 110 9.14 16.11 5.46
C LEU A 110 8.62 17.51 5.10
N ASP A 111 9.44 18.54 5.36
CA ASP A 111 9.08 19.94 5.06
C ASP A 111 9.11 20.29 3.58
N THR A 112 9.79 19.48 2.76
CA THR A 112 9.94 19.65 1.32
C THR A 112 9.83 18.30 0.58
N PRO A 113 9.41 18.28 -0.69
CA PRO A 113 9.49 17.09 -1.53
C PRO A 113 10.96 16.66 -1.76
N ALA A 114 11.18 15.43 -2.20
CA ALA A 114 12.49 14.86 -2.46
C ALA A 114 13.19 15.51 -3.67
N VAL A 115 12.41 15.93 -4.67
CA VAL A 115 12.90 16.54 -5.91
C VAL A 115 12.13 17.82 -6.24
N ASN A 116 12.66 18.61 -7.18
CA ASN A 116 11.88 19.69 -7.79
C ASN A 116 10.67 19.07 -8.49
N ASN A 117 9.47 19.58 -8.24
CA ASN A 117 8.27 18.90 -8.68
C ASN A 117 8.18 18.81 -10.22
N GLY A 118 8.64 19.85 -10.92
CA GLY A 118 8.76 19.88 -12.38
C GLY A 118 9.86 19.00 -12.98
N SER A 119 10.69 18.36 -12.15
CA SER A 119 11.69 17.38 -12.59
C SER A 119 11.19 15.93 -12.51
N SER A 120 10.02 15.71 -11.90
CA SER A 120 9.38 14.40 -11.82
C SER A 120 8.34 14.24 -12.92
N SER A 121 8.50 13.23 -13.78
CA SER A 121 7.49 12.90 -14.81
C SER A 121 6.15 12.46 -14.20
N THR A 122 6.15 12.06 -12.93
CA THR A 122 4.95 11.73 -12.15
C THR A 122 4.11 12.96 -11.79
N TYR A 123 4.68 14.17 -11.82
CA TYR A 123 4.08 15.36 -11.23
C TYR A 123 3.93 16.56 -12.19
N TYR A 124 4.13 16.32 -13.49
CA TYR A 124 4.09 17.37 -14.51
C TYR A 124 2.67 17.93 -14.72
N GLY A 125 2.48 19.24 -14.56
CA GLY A 125 1.32 19.97 -15.09
C GLY A 125 0.13 20.22 -14.17
N ASN A 126 0.18 19.87 -12.88
CA ASN A 126 -0.91 20.20 -11.94
C ASN A 126 -0.38 21.03 -10.76
N TYR A 127 -0.37 22.35 -10.95
CA TYR A 127 0.21 23.32 -10.01
C TYR A 127 -0.84 24.02 -9.12
N SER A 128 -2.13 23.89 -9.44
CA SER A 128 -3.19 24.39 -8.55
C SER A 128 -3.36 23.46 -7.35
N LEU A 129 -3.80 24.00 -6.21
CA LEU A 129 -4.28 23.17 -5.12
C LEU A 129 -5.65 22.62 -5.50
N THR A 130 -5.80 21.31 -5.47
CA THR A 130 -7.06 20.62 -5.78
C THR A 130 -7.84 20.32 -4.49
N CYS A 131 -9.00 19.70 -4.62
CA CYS A 131 -9.82 19.26 -3.48
C CYS A 131 -9.00 18.46 -2.46
N ASP A 132 -8.08 17.64 -2.97
CA ASP A 132 -7.24 16.76 -2.17
C ASP A 132 -6.24 17.53 -1.31
N ALA A 133 -5.98 18.82 -1.55
CA ALA A 133 -5.14 19.62 -0.67
C ALA A 133 -5.78 19.76 0.72
N CYS A 134 -7.11 19.84 0.78
CA CYS A 134 -7.84 20.02 2.02
C CYS A 134 -8.57 18.75 2.45
N HIS A 135 -9.03 17.95 1.49
CA HIS A 135 -9.90 16.82 1.73
C HIS A 135 -9.24 15.48 1.38
N LYS A 136 -9.70 14.41 2.02
CA LYS A 136 -9.40 13.00 1.74
C LYS A 136 -10.66 12.20 1.99
N PHE A 137 -10.75 10.99 1.44
CA PHE A 137 -11.86 10.09 1.71
C PHE A 137 -12.14 9.92 3.21
N HIS A 138 -13.41 10.02 3.62
CA HIS A 138 -13.84 9.70 4.98
C HIS A 138 -13.55 8.21 5.18
N GLY A 139 -12.60 7.85 6.05
CA GLY A 139 -12.19 6.45 6.27
C GLY A 139 -13.35 5.49 6.56
N THR A 140 -14.47 6.01 7.08
CA THR A 140 -15.76 5.33 7.12
C THR A 140 -16.90 6.30 6.72
N LEU A 141 -18.04 5.76 6.28
CA LEU A 141 -19.27 6.52 6.02
C LEU A 141 -20.17 6.61 7.27
N ASN A 142 -19.61 6.38 8.47
CA ASN A 142 -20.38 6.32 9.70
C ASN A 142 -20.67 7.73 10.26
N GLU A 143 -21.89 7.93 10.72
CA GLU A 143 -22.33 9.17 11.38
C GLU A 143 -21.58 9.42 12.70
N SER A 144 -21.05 8.37 13.35
CA SER A 144 -20.22 8.48 14.56
C SER A 144 -18.89 9.20 14.32
N ASP A 145 -18.42 9.21 13.06
CA ASP A 145 -17.17 9.86 12.72
C ASP A 145 -17.38 11.38 12.56
N PHE A 146 -18.61 11.91 12.68
CA PHE A 146 -18.83 13.35 12.55
C PHE A 146 -18.38 14.16 13.78
N PRO A 147 -17.72 15.32 13.59
CA PRO A 147 -17.53 16.00 12.31
C PRO A 147 -16.19 15.66 11.63
N ASN A 148 -16.06 14.48 11.05
CA ASN A 148 -15.03 14.15 10.07
C ASN A 148 -15.42 14.82 8.75
N TYR A 149 -15.01 16.08 8.58
CA TYR A 149 -15.15 16.84 7.33
C TYR A 149 -14.23 16.35 6.21
N ALA A 150 -13.80 15.08 6.27
CA ALA A 150 -12.84 14.51 5.33
C ALA A 150 -11.52 15.28 5.29
N LEU A 151 -11.07 15.94 6.36
CA LEU A 151 -9.84 16.74 6.26
C LEU A 151 -8.64 15.82 5.95
N ASN A 152 -7.82 16.19 4.97
CA ASN A 152 -6.70 15.36 4.51
C ASN A 152 -5.75 15.03 5.67
N THR A 153 -5.45 16.04 6.48
CA THR A 153 -4.71 15.85 7.72
C THR A 153 -5.17 16.83 8.80
N VAL A 154 -5.23 16.32 10.02
CA VAL A 154 -5.38 17.11 11.26
C VAL A 154 -4.19 16.92 12.18
N LEU A 155 -3.15 16.20 11.73
CA LEU A 155 -2.01 15.87 12.55
C LEU A 155 -1.18 17.13 12.86
N PRO A 156 -0.56 17.19 14.06
CA PRO A 156 0.43 18.22 14.37
C PRO A 156 1.55 18.24 13.33
N PHE A 157 2.15 19.41 13.13
CA PHE A 157 3.26 19.59 12.18
C PHE A 157 4.30 20.54 12.73
N VAL A 158 5.54 20.42 12.24
CA VAL A 158 6.65 21.29 12.62
C VAL A 158 6.52 22.64 11.91
N SER A 159 6.80 23.75 12.61
CA SER A 159 6.77 25.06 11.97
C SER A 159 7.94 25.24 11.00
N LYS A 160 7.63 25.80 9.82
CA LYS A 160 8.62 26.15 8.79
C LYS A 160 9.58 27.27 9.21
N PHE A 161 9.20 28.11 10.18
CA PHE A 161 10.06 29.20 10.66
C PHE A 161 10.89 28.84 11.88
N ASN A 162 10.42 27.87 12.68
CA ASN A 162 11.14 27.38 13.85
C ASN A 162 10.83 25.90 14.05
N THR A 163 11.81 25.07 13.67
CA THR A 163 11.67 23.61 13.71
C THR A 163 11.62 23.03 15.14
N SER A 164 11.87 23.85 16.17
CA SER A 164 11.68 23.46 17.57
C SER A 164 10.22 23.60 18.04
N ILE A 165 9.33 24.14 17.20
CA ILE A 165 7.92 24.34 17.52
C ILE A 165 7.06 23.36 16.71
N ILE A 166 6.23 22.61 17.44
CA ILE A 166 5.16 21.80 16.86
C ILE A 166 3.85 22.58 17.00
N LEU A 167 3.18 22.80 15.87
CA LEU A 167 1.88 23.46 15.81
C LEU A 167 0.77 22.41 15.78
N ASP A 168 -0.21 22.59 16.65
CA ASP A 168 -1.45 21.82 16.65
C ASP A 168 -2.64 22.71 17.01
N LYS A 169 -3.56 22.83 16.05
CA LYS A 169 -4.85 23.52 16.11
C LYS A 169 -5.97 22.61 15.59
N GLY A 170 -5.78 21.29 15.64
CA GLY A 170 -6.74 20.29 15.16
C GLY A 170 -7.09 20.48 13.69
N GLY A 171 -8.37 20.66 13.37
CA GLY A 171 -8.84 20.82 11.99
C GLY A 171 -8.19 21.99 11.23
N SER A 172 -7.75 23.04 11.94
CA SER A 172 -7.06 24.18 11.32
C SER A 172 -5.62 23.89 10.88
N ASN A 173 -5.06 22.73 11.26
CA ASN A 173 -3.72 22.31 10.83
C ASN A 173 -3.61 22.23 9.30
N ILE A 174 -4.71 21.90 8.61
CA ILE A 174 -4.76 21.86 7.15
C ILE A 174 -4.41 23.20 6.50
N CYS A 175 -4.91 24.31 7.07
CA CYS A 175 -4.66 25.66 6.60
C CYS A 175 -3.28 26.15 7.04
N MET A 176 -2.96 25.90 8.31
CA MET A 176 -1.76 26.43 8.95
C MET A 176 -0.48 25.77 8.48
N ARG A 177 -0.53 24.60 7.81
CA ARG A 177 0.65 24.02 7.16
C ARG A 177 1.26 24.95 6.12
N CYS A 178 0.44 25.73 5.42
CA CYS A 178 0.87 26.70 4.41
C CYS A 178 0.80 28.14 4.95
N HIS A 179 -0.28 28.49 5.63
CA HIS A 179 -0.51 29.85 6.16
C HIS A 179 0.08 30.02 7.55
N GLN A 180 1.40 29.84 7.64
CA GLN A 180 2.16 30.18 8.82
C GLN A 180 2.50 31.67 8.73
N ASN A 181 1.81 32.52 9.50
CA ASN A 181 2.25 33.90 9.67
C ASN A 181 3.24 33.94 10.85
N ALA A 182 4.31 34.75 10.76
CA ALA A 182 5.31 34.85 11.82
C ALA A 182 4.71 35.21 13.21
N LEU A 183 3.52 35.81 13.23
CA LEU A 183 2.81 36.20 14.45
C LEU A 183 2.27 35.03 15.28
N THR A 184 2.04 33.84 14.71
CA THR A 184 1.58 32.67 15.48
C THR A 184 2.68 32.01 16.32
N LEU A 185 3.95 32.40 16.14
CA LEU A 185 5.11 31.84 16.86
C LEU A 185 5.50 32.63 18.11
N LEU A 186 4.87 33.79 18.35
CA LEU A 186 5.20 34.71 19.45
C LEU A 186 4.21 34.66 20.62
N LEU A 187 3.14 33.85 20.54
CA LEU A 187 2.21 33.65 21.65
C LEU A 187 2.61 32.38 22.40
N LYS A 188 3.67 32.50 23.20
CA LYS A 188 3.86 31.70 24.41
C LYS A 188 3.14 32.40 25.57
#